data_AF-A0A942JCF4-F1
#
_entry.id   AF-A0A942JCF4-F1
#
_cell.length_a   1.000
_cell.length_b   1.000
_cell.length_c   1.000
_cell.angle_alpha   90.00
_cell.angle_beta   90.00
_cell.angle_gamma   90.00
#
_symmetry.space_group_name_H-M   'P 1'
#
loop_
_entity.id
_entity.type
_entity.pdbx_description
1 polymer ?
#
loop_
_entity_poly.entity_id
_entity_poly.type
_entity_poly.pdbx_seq_one_letter_code
_entity_poly.pdbx_strand_id
1 'polypeptide(L)'
;LQTGWRELSRQIDAAARQRVAGYRSAPPPYLVTALGPPSADRRDAARWHESATTVEDYRLRWNVNDPDQPLGGAPTDPLQQADHRHAAATIEHHRREQQLEREAVRDRSRNLRIGLGR
;
A
#
# COMPACT_ATOMS: atom_id res chain seq x y z
N LEU A 1 -4.11 2.79 -32.67
CA LEU A 1 -3.72 1.74 -31.70
C LEU A 1 -3.51 2.22 -30.26
N GLN A 2 -3.51 3.54 -29.96
CA GLN A 2 -3.33 4.06 -28.57
C GLN A 2 -4.52 3.84 -27.62
N THR A 3 -5.73 3.61 -28.15
CA THR A 3 -6.96 3.52 -27.33
C THR A 3 -7.04 2.23 -26.51
N GLY A 4 -6.51 1.11 -27.04
CA GLY A 4 -6.58 -0.20 -26.36
C GLY A 4 -5.75 -0.25 -25.07
N TRP A 5 -4.55 0.34 -25.08
CA TRP A 5 -3.66 0.34 -23.90
C TRP A 5 -4.19 1.19 -22.73
N ARG A 6 -4.87 2.29 -23.04
CA ARG A 6 -5.50 3.15 -22.01
C ARG A 6 -6.72 2.48 -21.41
N GLU A 7 -7.50 1.79 -22.22
CA GLU A 7 -8.64 1.00 -21.77
C GLU A 7 -8.18 -0.15 -20.86
N LEU A 8 -7.19 -0.94 -21.29
CA LEU A 8 -6.63 -2.02 -20.49
C LEU A 8 -6.08 -1.51 -19.15
N SER A 9 -5.32 -0.41 -19.16
CA SER A 9 -4.81 0.17 -17.91
C SER A 9 -5.93 0.61 -16.96
N ARG A 10 -7.02 1.19 -17.48
CA ARG A 10 -8.19 1.54 -16.65
C ARG A 10 -8.90 0.31 -16.09
N GLN A 11 -8.97 -0.78 -16.85
CA GLN A 11 -9.57 -2.03 -16.38
C GLN A 11 -8.74 -2.67 -15.26
N ILE A 12 -7.41 -2.67 -15.39
CA ILE A 12 -6.51 -3.18 -14.34
C ILE A 12 -6.66 -2.35 -13.06
N ASP A 13 -6.62 -1.01 -13.18
CA ASP A 13 -6.79 -0.09 -12.04
C ASP A 13 -8.15 -0.28 -11.33
N ALA A 14 -9.23 -0.44 -12.11
CA ALA A 14 -10.55 -0.73 -11.56
C ALA A 14 -10.60 -2.10 -10.84
N ALA A 15 -10.00 -3.13 -11.43
CA ALA A 15 -9.92 -4.47 -10.82
C ALA A 15 -9.08 -4.47 -9.54
N ALA A 16 -7.98 -3.72 -9.51
CA ALA A 16 -7.14 -3.53 -8.32
C ALA A 16 -7.95 -2.89 -7.18
N ARG A 17 -8.65 -1.78 -7.45
CA ARG A 17 -9.53 -1.13 -6.45
C ARG A 17 -10.60 -2.07 -5.93
N GLN A 18 -11.21 -2.86 -6.81
CA GLN A 18 -12.23 -3.83 -6.42
C GLN A 18 -11.67 -4.91 -5.47
N ARG A 19 -10.48 -5.45 -5.77
CA ARG A 19 -9.80 -6.42 -4.89
C ARG A 19 -9.52 -5.82 -3.51
N VAL A 20 -8.94 -4.62 -3.46
CA VAL A 20 -8.62 -3.94 -2.20
C VAL A 20 -9.87 -3.61 -1.39
N ALA A 21 -10.96 -3.19 -2.04
CA ALA A 21 -12.23 -2.99 -1.35
C ALA A 21 -12.74 -4.26 -0.65
N GLY A 22 -12.52 -5.43 -1.26
CA GLY A 22 -12.84 -6.74 -0.66
C GLY A 22 -11.97 -7.11 0.55
N TYR A 23 -10.77 -6.54 0.67
CA TYR A 23 -9.81 -6.84 1.74
C TYR A 23 -10.08 -6.13 3.07
N ARG A 24 -11.08 -5.24 3.13
CA ARG A 24 -11.32 -4.37 4.29
C ARG A 24 -11.51 -5.14 5.61
N SER A 25 -12.12 -6.33 5.56
CA SER A 25 -12.36 -7.17 6.75
C SER A 25 -11.27 -8.21 6.99
N ALA A 26 -10.56 -8.63 5.94
CA ALA A 26 -9.55 -9.69 6.00
C ALA A 26 -8.47 -9.44 4.94
N PRO A 27 -7.49 -8.55 5.22
CA PRO A 27 -6.44 -8.25 4.26
C PRO A 27 -5.48 -9.42 4.07
N PRO A 28 -5.01 -9.68 2.83
CA PRO A 28 -4.01 -10.69 2.56
C PRO A 28 -2.71 -10.50 3.36
N PRO A 29 -2.04 -11.58 3.79
CA PRO A 29 -0.81 -11.50 4.57
C PRO A 29 0.29 -10.65 3.93
N TYR A 30 0.53 -10.77 2.63
CA TYR A 30 1.54 -9.97 1.93
C TYR A 30 1.27 -8.46 2.01
N LEU A 31 0.01 -8.02 2.00
CA LEU A 31 -0.36 -6.61 2.17
C LEU A 31 -0.16 -6.16 3.62
N VAL A 32 -0.51 -7.00 4.60
CA VAL A 32 -0.30 -6.69 6.02
C VAL A 32 1.19 -6.60 6.34
N THR A 33 2.02 -7.49 5.78
CA THR A 33 3.48 -7.44 5.93
C THR A 33 4.08 -6.21 5.24
N ALA A 34 3.55 -5.83 4.08
CA ALA A 34 4.01 -4.66 3.32
C ALA A 34 3.62 -3.34 4.01
N LEU A 35 2.35 -3.16 4.29
CA LEU A 35 1.75 -1.87 4.66
C LEU A 35 1.31 -1.81 6.13
N GLY A 36 1.40 -2.91 6.88
CA GLY A 36 0.71 -3.04 8.15
C GLY A 36 -0.80 -3.29 7.99
N PRO A 37 -1.51 -3.53 9.09
CA PRO A 37 -2.96 -3.65 9.06
C PRO A 37 -3.62 -2.30 8.73
N PRO A 38 -4.79 -2.30 8.07
CA PRO A 38 -5.56 -1.07 7.84
C PRO A 38 -5.95 -0.43 9.19
N SER A 39 -5.80 0.89 9.28
CA SER A 39 -6.20 1.66 10.46
C SER A 39 -7.72 1.76 10.57
N ALA A 40 -8.22 1.94 11.80
CA ALA A 40 -9.62 2.27 12.04
C ALA A 40 -9.95 3.75 11.71
N ASP A 41 -8.95 4.62 11.69
CA ASP A 41 -9.11 6.01 11.28
C ASP A 41 -9.43 6.09 9.79
N ARG A 42 -10.43 6.91 9.42
CA ARG A 42 -10.92 6.99 8.03
C ARG A 42 -9.86 7.49 7.06
N ARG A 43 -9.03 8.46 7.47
CA ARG A 43 -8.01 9.06 6.61
C ARG A 43 -6.86 8.09 6.40
N ASP A 44 -6.43 7.42 7.45
CA ASP A 44 -5.41 6.38 7.37
C ASP A 44 -5.88 5.15 6.58
N ALA A 45 -7.14 4.75 6.75
CA ALA A 45 -7.74 3.67 5.97
C ALA A 45 -7.78 4.01 4.47
N ALA A 46 -8.09 5.26 4.11
CA ALA A 46 -8.05 5.71 2.72
C ALA A 46 -6.62 5.65 2.14
N ARG A 47 -5.62 6.13 2.89
CA ARG A 47 -4.20 6.02 2.49
C ARG A 47 -3.74 4.58 2.33
N TRP A 48 -4.14 3.70 3.24
CA TRP A 48 -3.85 2.28 3.14
C TRP A 48 -4.48 1.68 1.87
N HIS A 49 -5.73 2.04 1.58
CA HIS A 49 -6.45 1.58 0.39
C HIS A 49 -5.75 2.03 -0.91
N GLU A 50 -5.33 3.29 -0.99
CA GLU A 50 -4.58 3.81 -2.13
C GLU A 50 -3.26 3.05 -2.32
N SER A 51 -2.48 2.88 -1.24
CA SER A 51 -1.20 2.16 -1.30
C SER A 51 -1.38 0.69 -1.69
N ALA A 52 -2.39 0.02 -1.14
CA ALA A 52 -2.73 -1.36 -1.47
C ALA A 52 -3.20 -1.50 -2.93
N THR A 53 -3.90 -0.49 -3.47
CA THR A 53 -4.35 -0.47 -4.87
C THR A 53 -3.15 -0.44 -5.81
N THR A 54 -2.14 0.37 -5.52
CA THR A 54 -0.90 0.39 -6.33
C THR A 54 -0.20 -0.97 -6.34
N VAL A 55 -0.17 -1.67 -5.20
CA VAL A 55 0.40 -3.02 -5.11
C VAL A 55 -0.43 -4.03 -5.93
N GLU A 56 -1.76 -4.01 -5.80
CA GLU A 56 -2.63 -4.93 -6.56
C GLU A 56 -2.63 -4.63 -8.07
N ASP A 57 -2.54 -3.36 -8.49
CA ASP A 57 -2.40 -2.98 -9.91
C ASP A 57 -1.13 -3.58 -10.49
N TYR A 58 0.01 -3.44 -9.80
CA TYR A 58 1.27 -4.06 -10.19
C TYR A 58 1.14 -5.59 -10.30
N ARG A 59 0.53 -6.23 -9.29
CA ARG A 59 0.36 -7.68 -9.27
C ARG A 59 -0.52 -8.18 -10.41
N LEU A 60 -1.61 -7.47 -10.73
CA LEU A 60 -2.50 -7.81 -11.84
C LEU A 60 -1.81 -7.60 -13.20
N ARG A 61 -1.13 -6.46 -13.36
CA ARG A 61 -0.42 -6.10 -14.61
C ARG A 61 0.66 -7.11 -14.97
N TRP A 62 1.38 -7.63 -13.98
CA TRP A 62 2.52 -8.52 -14.16
C TRP A 62 2.27 -9.97 -13.70
N ASN A 63 0.99 -10.31 -13.43
CA ASN A 63 0.56 -11.64 -13.00
C ASN A 63 1.34 -12.20 -11.79
N VAL A 64 1.62 -11.35 -10.81
CA VAL A 64 2.31 -11.73 -9.57
C VAL A 64 1.31 -12.38 -8.60
N ASN A 65 1.51 -13.67 -8.35
CA ASN A 65 0.64 -14.48 -7.47
C ASN A 65 1.34 -14.97 -6.20
N ASP A 66 2.56 -14.48 -5.92
CA ASP A 66 3.33 -14.86 -4.73
C ASP A 66 2.57 -14.46 -3.44
N PRO A 67 2.28 -15.40 -2.52
CA PRO A 67 1.49 -15.14 -1.31
C PRO A 67 2.26 -14.41 -0.20
N ASP A 68 3.59 -14.40 -0.26
CA ASP A 68 4.46 -13.89 0.80
C ASP A 68 5.17 -12.59 0.38
N GLN A 69 5.54 -12.50 -0.90
CA GLN A 69 6.20 -11.33 -1.47
C GLN A 69 5.18 -10.44 -2.19
N PRO A 70 4.92 -9.21 -1.68
CA PRO A 70 3.90 -8.33 -2.25
C PRO A 70 4.19 -7.99 -3.73
N LEU A 71 5.46 -7.85 -4.10
CA LEU A 71 5.91 -7.53 -5.45
C LEU A 71 6.55 -8.72 -6.19
N GLY A 72 6.53 -9.92 -5.60
CA GLY A 72 7.24 -11.08 -6.15
C GLY A 72 8.76 -10.90 -6.17
N GLY A 73 9.44 -11.72 -6.99
CA GLY A 73 10.89 -11.65 -7.18
C GLY A 73 11.32 -10.46 -8.04
N ALA A 74 12.63 -10.13 -7.98
CA ALA A 74 13.20 -9.03 -8.75
C ALA A 74 13.01 -9.24 -10.27
N PRO A 75 12.40 -8.27 -10.99
CA PRO A 75 12.11 -8.43 -12.41
C PRO A 75 13.34 -8.19 -13.30
N THR A 76 13.40 -8.88 -14.44
CA THR A 76 14.44 -8.69 -15.46
C THR A 76 14.01 -7.75 -16.58
N ASP A 77 12.71 -7.65 -16.87
CA ASP A 77 12.16 -6.76 -17.90
C ASP A 77 12.23 -5.28 -17.47
N PRO A 78 12.72 -4.35 -18.32
CA PRO A 78 12.84 -2.94 -17.96
C PRO A 78 11.53 -2.21 -17.62
N LEU A 79 10.42 -2.57 -18.28
CA LEU A 79 9.10 -1.98 -17.99
C LEU A 79 8.61 -2.47 -16.62
N GLN A 80 8.72 -3.77 -16.36
CA GLN A 80 8.38 -4.33 -15.06
C GLN A 80 9.26 -3.77 -13.94
N GLN A 81 10.55 -3.51 -14.19
CA GLN A 81 11.44 -2.87 -13.22
C GLN A 81 10.99 -1.45 -12.85
N ALA A 82 10.47 -0.67 -13.81
CA ALA A 82 9.95 0.67 -13.53
C ALA A 82 8.70 0.59 -12.63
N ASP A 83 7.74 -0.26 -12.97
CA ASP A 83 6.52 -0.45 -12.19
C ASP A 83 6.82 -1.05 -10.80
N HIS A 84 7.75 -2.01 -10.73
CA HIS A 84 8.20 -2.61 -9.47
C HIS A 84 8.81 -1.54 -8.54
N ARG A 85 9.67 -0.65 -9.07
CA ARG A 85 10.23 0.46 -8.28
C ARG A 85 9.15 1.42 -7.79
N HIS A 86 8.15 1.71 -8.61
CA HIS A 86 7.03 2.57 -8.21
C HIS A 86 6.21 1.94 -7.07
N ALA A 87 5.86 0.66 -7.18
CA ALA A 87 5.15 -0.07 -6.15
C ALA A 87 5.97 -0.19 -4.85
N ALA A 88 7.28 -0.45 -4.97
CA ALA A 88 8.19 -0.51 -3.83
C ALA A 88 8.32 0.85 -3.12
N ALA A 89 8.44 1.94 -3.87
CA ALA A 89 8.46 3.30 -3.32
C ALA A 89 7.16 3.66 -2.58
N THR A 90 6.02 3.19 -3.09
CA THR A 90 4.71 3.37 -2.45
C THR A 90 4.65 2.65 -1.10
N ILE A 91 5.13 1.40 -1.02
CA ILE A 91 5.23 0.65 0.24
C ILE A 91 6.13 1.39 1.23
N GLU A 92 7.30 1.84 0.80
CA GLU A 92 8.25 2.52 1.67
C GLU A 92 7.73 3.86 2.19
N HIS A 93 7.11 4.66 1.32
CA HIS A 93 6.46 5.91 1.70
C HIS A 93 5.38 5.67 2.76
N HIS A 94 4.53 4.65 2.57
CA HIS A 94 3.50 4.31 3.54
C HIS A 94 4.08 3.92 4.91
N ARG A 95 5.15 3.11 4.92
CA ARG A 95 5.85 2.71 6.15
C ARG A 95 6.44 3.90 6.90
N ARG A 96 7.08 4.80 6.17
CA ARG A 96 7.68 6.01 6.74
C ARG A 96 6.64 6.90 7.40
N GLU A 97 5.51 7.13 6.73
CA GLU A 97 4.40 7.92 7.28
C GLU A 97 3.83 7.28 8.55
N GLN A 98 3.63 5.95 8.57
CA GLN A 98 3.19 5.26 9.79
C GLN A 98 4.18 5.40 10.94
N GLN A 99 5.48 5.34 10.66
CA GLN A 99 6.51 5.50 11.69
C GLN A 99 6.45 6.91 12.28
N LEU A 100 6.38 7.95 11.44
CA LEU A 100 6.29 9.34 11.87
C LEU A 100 5.05 9.61 12.73
N GLU A 101 3.88 9.07 12.34
CA GLU A 101 2.66 9.22 13.14
C GLU A 101 2.79 8.52 14.50
N ARG A 102 3.37 7.31 14.53
CA ARG A 102 3.61 6.59 15.79
C ARG A 102 4.53 7.37 16.73
N GLU A 103 5.59 7.96 16.19
CA GLU A 103 6.52 8.81 16.94
C GLU A 103 5.81 10.06 17.47
N ALA A 104 5.03 10.75 16.62
CA ALA A 104 4.27 11.93 17.01
C ALA A 104 3.23 11.64 18.13
N VAL A 105 2.52 10.52 18.05
CA VAL A 105 1.60 10.07 19.11
C VAL A 105 2.35 9.83 20.42
N ARG A 106 3.54 9.23 20.35
CA ARG A 106 4.38 8.93 21.51
C ARG A 106 4.84 10.20 22.20
N ASP A 107 5.31 11.18 21.43
CA ASP A 107 5.78 12.45 21.96
C ASP A 107 4.65 13.30 22.54
N ARG A 108 3.48 13.35 21.88
CA ARG A 108 2.26 13.97 22.46
C ARG A 108 1.90 13.35 23.81
N SER A 109 1.92 12.01 23.89
CA SER A 109 1.59 11.28 25.13
C SER A 109 2.61 11.55 26.26
N ARG A 110 3.89 11.66 25.92
CA ARG A 110 4.96 11.98 26.88
C ARG A 110 4.78 13.41 27.44
N ASN A 111 4.49 14.38 26.58
CA ASN A 111 4.29 15.77 26.99
C ASN A 111 3.06 15.95 27.90
N LEU A 112 1.96 15.25 27.64
CA LEU A 112 0.75 15.28 28.49
C LEU A 112 0.99 14.67 29.88
N ARG A 113 1.82 13.62 29.99
CA ARG A 113 2.15 13.00 31.28
C ARG A 113 3.02 13.90 32.18
N ILE A 114 3.87 14.75 31.59
CA ILE A 114 4.75 15.66 32.35
C ILE A 114 4.01 16.93 32.80
N GLY A 115 2.96 17.35 32.08
CA GLY A 115 2.18 18.56 32.39
C GLY A 115 1.17 18.45 33.53
N LEU A 116 0.77 17.24 33.95
CA LEU A 116 -0.24 17.02 35.01
C LEU A 116 0.36 16.82 36.42
N GLY A 117 1.65 17.10 36.60
CA GLY A 117 2.38 16.94 37.86
C GLY A 117 2.75 18.26 38.55
N ARG A 118 1.95 19.31 38.40
CA ARG A 118 2.14 20.59 39.12
C ARG A 118 0.89 21.01 39.88
#